data_AF-D2MLQ4-F1
#
_entry.id   AF-D2MLQ4-F1
#
_cell.length_a   1.000
_cell.length_b   1.000
_cell.length_c   1.000
_cell.angle_alpha   90.00
_cell.angle_beta   90.00
_cell.angle_gamma   90.00
#
_symmetry.space_group_name_H-M   'P 1'
#
loop_
_entity.id
_entity.type
_entity.pdbx_description
1 polymer ?
#
loop_
_entity_poly.entity_id
_entity_poly.type
_entity_poly.pdbx_seq_one_letter_code
_entity_poly.pdbx_strand_id
1 'polypeptide(L)'
;MEKILFSLVWFSFCLTFSYRQYFHRSQKGKSVCDACYRELKWWMKIPILGYLLNQGHCPYCKKPIPFFWFGMDVYSLLIGVAWQKSKMTLLPFMSLSFLFIKMGLEDAYSERMRTFDLGLSSVLMALFYFQGIKGKWLISILCIFISPYLKNPWIGEGDIWLFGIFLLGLPLELVHLWLGIASGLGLLFSMATKKKRIPFGPWLFLVGWLLLIIGEQC
;
A
#
# COMPACT_ATOMS: atom_id res chain seq x y z
N MET A 1 22.12 -0.10 0.99
CA MET A 1 21.70 -1.23 0.13
C MET A 1 20.85 -2.24 0.90
N GLU A 2 21.19 -2.58 2.14
CA GLU A 2 20.44 -3.58 2.94
C GLU A 2 18.94 -3.28 3.06
N LYS A 3 18.56 -2.02 3.34
CA LYS A 3 17.15 -1.60 3.43
C LYS A 3 16.36 -1.78 2.12
N ILE A 4 17.03 -1.69 0.97
CA ILE A 4 16.38 -1.89 -0.35
C ILE A 4 16.01 -3.36 -0.53
N LEU A 5 16.97 -4.26 -0.31
CA LEU A 5 16.73 -5.70 -0.42
C LEU A 5 15.66 -6.14 0.59
N PHE A 6 15.74 -5.63 1.81
CA PHE A 6 14.73 -5.89 2.84
C PHE A 6 13.34 -5.42 2.39
N SER A 7 13.21 -4.21 1.86
CA SER A 7 11.94 -3.68 1.34
C SER A 7 11.35 -4.59 0.27
N LEU A 8 12.16 -5.01 -0.71
CA LEU A 8 11.73 -5.90 -1.80
C LEU A 8 11.18 -7.23 -1.28
N VAL A 9 11.90 -7.86 -0.35
CA VAL A 9 11.48 -9.13 0.25
C VAL A 9 10.24 -8.95 1.11
N TRP A 10 10.22 -7.92 1.97
CA TRP A 10 9.11 -7.65 2.87
C TRP A 10 7.81 -7.34 2.14
N PHE A 11 7.85 -6.47 1.12
CA PHE A 11 6.67 -6.14 0.33
C PHE A 11 6.18 -7.32 -0.49
N SER A 12 7.08 -8.12 -1.07
CA SER A 12 6.69 -9.36 -1.77
C SER A 12 5.97 -10.33 -0.83
N PHE A 13 6.46 -10.46 0.42
CA PHE A 13 5.81 -11.24 1.47
C PHE A 13 4.43 -10.66 1.82
N CYS A 14 4.33 -9.37 2.18
CA CYS A 14 3.07 -8.73 2.54
C CYS A 14 2.03 -8.87 1.43
N LEU A 15 2.42 -8.56 0.19
CA LEU A 15 1.52 -8.62 -0.96
C LEU A 15 1.02 -10.05 -1.22
N THR A 16 1.92 -11.03 -1.18
CA THR A 16 1.54 -12.44 -1.36
C THR A 16 0.64 -12.93 -0.23
N PHE A 17 0.95 -12.57 1.02
CA PHE A 17 0.16 -12.93 2.20
C PHE A 17 -1.25 -12.35 2.11
N SER A 18 -1.35 -11.03 1.86
CA SER A 18 -2.62 -10.32 1.73
C SER A 18 -3.44 -10.82 0.54
N TYR A 19 -2.80 -11.07 -0.60
CA TYR A 19 -3.48 -11.65 -1.77
C TYR A 19 -4.05 -13.05 -1.47
N ARG A 20 -3.25 -13.93 -0.84
CA ARG A 20 -3.71 -15.27 -0.44
C ARG A 20 -4.84 -15.19 0.59
N GLN A 21 -4.75 -14.28 1.55
CA GLN A 21 -5.77 -14.08 2.57
C GLN A 21 -7.09 -13.62 1.94
N TYR A 22 -7.03 -12.64 1.03
CA TYR A 22 -8.21 -12.11 0.34
C TYR A 22 -8.92 -13.17 -0.51
N PHE A 23 -8.16 -13.96 -1.28
CA PHE A 23 -8.71 -15.03 -2.12
C PHE A 23 -8.90 -16.37 -1.39
N HIS A 24 -8.84 -16.39 -0.05
CA HIS A 24 -8.98 -17.58 0.78
C HIS A 24 -8.09 -18.77 0.35
N ARG A 25 -6.88 -18.47 -0.12
CA ARG A 25 -5.86 -19.47 -0.50
C ARG A 25 -5.00 -19.84 0.70
N SER A 26 -4.47 -21.06 0.68
CA SER A 26 -3.52 -21.53 1.71
C SER A 26 -2.30 -20.60 1.80
N GLN A 27 -1.94 -20.23 3.04
CA GLN A 27 -0.71 -19.48 3.31
C GLN A 27 0.54 -20.36 3.15
N LYS A 28 0.38 -21.68 3.21
CA LYS A 28 1.45 -22.65 3.00
C LYS A 28 1.58 -23.00 1.51
N GLY A 29 2.79 -23.34 1.10
CA GLY A 29 3.08 -23.82 -0.26
C GLY A 29 3.72 -22.78 -1.16
N LYS A 30 4.26 -23.27 -2.28
CA LYS A 30 5.10 -22.51 -3.23
C LYS A 30 4.27 -21.55 -4.07
N SER A 31 4.89 -20.48 -4.59
CA SER A 31 4.26 -19.58 -5.55
C SER A 31 4.01 -20.30 -6.88
N VAL A 32 2.77 -20.27 -7.35
CA VAL A 32 2.31 -20.93 -8.58
C VAL A 32 1.74 -19.89 -9.54
N CYS A 33 1.73 -20.20 -10.83
CA CYS A 33 1.03 -19.38 -11.82
C CYS A 33 -0.49 -19.53 -11.69
N ASP A 34 -1.24 -18.42 -11.72
CA ASP A 34 -2.72 -18.44 -11.63
C ASP A 34 -3.41 -19.09 -12.84
N ALA A 35 -2.70 -19.25 -13.96
CA ALA A 35 -3.27 -19.76 -15.20
C ALA A 35 -3.02 -21.25 -15.44
N CYS A 36 -1.80 -21.72 -15.18
CA CYS A 36 -1.40 -23.10 -15.43
C CYS A 36 -1.08 -23.88 -14.17
N TYR A 37 -1.14 -23.25 -12.99
CA TYR A 37 -0.89 -23.83 -11.67
C TYR A 37 0.50 -24.48 -11.50
N ARG A 38 1.41 -24.28 -12.46
CA ARG A 38 2.79 -24.76 -12.36
C ARG A 38 3.57 -23.91 -11.36
N GLU A 39 4.44 -24.57 -10.61
CA GLU A 39 5.34 -23.92 -9.66
C GLU A 39 6.34 -22.99 -10.36
N LEU A 40 6.49 -21.78 -9.81
CA LEU A 40 7.49 -20.81 -10.25
C LEU A 40 8.86 -21.15 -9.67
N LYS A 41 9.90 -21.10 -10.52
CA LYS A 41 11.30 -21.23 -10.07
C LYS A 41 11.69 -20.03 -9.20
N TRP A 42 12.70 -20.19 -8.35
CA TRP A 42 13.14 -19.14 -7.43
C TRP A 42 13.51 -17.83 -8.14
N TRP A 43 14.19 -17.89 -9.28
CA TRP A 43 14.57 -16.71 -10.06
C TRP A 43 13.38 -15.96 -10.68
N MET A 44 12.26 -16.66 -10.91
CA MET A 44 11.01 -16.05 -11.41
C MET A 44 10.30 -15.24 -10.31
N LYS A 45 10.66 -15.46 -9.04
CA LYS A 45 10.08 -14.79 -7.88
C LYS A 45 10.89 -13.55 -7.47
N ILE A 46 12.04 -13.32 -8.10
CA ILE A 46 12.86 -12.15 -7.79
C ILE A 46 12.10 -10.91 -8.27
N PRO A 47 11.75 -9.97 -7.37
CA PRO A 47 11.00 -8.77 -7.72
C PRO A 47 11.65 -8.02 -8.88
N ILE A 48 10.84 -7.45 -9.79
CA ILE A 48 11.27 -6.74 -11.01
C ILE A 48 11.94 -7.66 -12.04
N LEU A 49 13.03 -8.34 -11.67
CA LEU A 49 13.84 -9.18 -12.55
C LEU A 49 13.04 -10.34 -13.13
N GLY A 50 12.21 -11.02 -12.32
CA GLY A 50 11.36 -12.11 -12.78
C GLY A 50 10.35 -11.66 -13.83
N TYR A 51 9.82 -10.44 -13.72
CA TYR A 51 8.89 -9.89 -14.71
C TYR A 51 9.61 -9.49 -16.01
N LEU A 52 10.74 -8.79 -15.90
CA LEU A 52 11.51 -8.30 -17.05
C LEU A 52 12.10 -9.44 -17.89
N LEU A 53 12.74 -10.43 -17.24
CA LEU A 53 13.37 -11.57 -17.93
C LEU A 53 12.34 -12.41 -18.70
N ASN A 54 11.11 -12.46 -18.20
CA ASN A 54 10.02 -13.20 -18.83
C ASN A 54 9.11 -12.31 -19.68
N GLN A 55 9.51 -11.05 -19.93
CA GLN A 55 8.77 -10.06 -20.73
C GLN A 55 7.31 -9.91 -20.30
N GLY A 56 7.05 -9.98 -19.00
CA GLY A 56 5.69 -9.88 -18.44
C GLY A 56 4.78 -11.08 -18.72
N HIS A 57 5.31 -12.22 -19.16
CA HIS A 57 4.52 -13.42 -19.45
C HIS A 57 4.98 -14.62 -18.60
N CYS A 58 4.07 -15.56 -18.33
CA CYS A 58 4.46 -16.81 -17.69
C CYS A 58 5.37 -17.62 -18.65
N PRO A 59 6.55 -18.10 -18.20
CA PRO A 59 7.47 -18.84 -19.07
C PRO A 59 6.91 -20.16 -19.60
N TYR A 60 5.96 -20.74 -18.86
CA TYR A 60 5.38 -22.04 -19.17
C TYR A 60 4.16 -21.93 -20.09
N CYS A 61 3.16 -21.13 -19.72
CA CYS A 61 1.89 -21.05 -20.46
C CYS A 61 1.75 -19.78 -21.31
N LYS A 62 2.75 -18.88 -21.28
CA LYS A 62 2.78 -17.61 -22.02
C LYS A 62 1.61 -16.67 -21.75
N LYS A 63 0.76 -16.91 -20.74
CA LYS A 63 -0.25 -15.93 -20.34
C LYS A 63 0.41 -14.68 -19.75
N PRO A 64 -0.14 -13.48 -20.01
CA PRO A 64 0.39 -12.24 -19.46
C PRO A 64 0.23 -12.20 -17.93
N ILE A 65 1.25 -11.71 -17.25
CA ILE A 65 1.25 -11.45 -15.82
C ILE A 65 0.68 -10.04 -15.62
N PRO A 66 -0.33 -9.86 -14.75
CA PRO A 66 -0.93 -8.55 -14.51
C PRO A 66 0.12 -7.51 -14.14
N PHE A 67 0.06 -6.35 -14.81
CA PHE A 67 1.00 -5.23 -14.58
C PHE A 67 1.01 -4.74 -13.13
N PHE A 68 -0.09 -4.95 -12.39
CA PHE A 68 -0.18 -4.69 -10.96
C PHE A 68 1.00 -5.26 -10.16
N TRP A 69 1.42 -6.50 -10.43
CA TRP A 69 2.52 -7.15 -9.72
C TRP A 69 3.85 -6.42 -9.97
N PHE A 70 4.11 -6.06 -11.23
CA PHE A 70 5.30 -5.29 -11.58
C PHE A 70 5.28 -3.90 -10.96
N GLY A 71 4.12 -3.22 -10.97
CA GLY A 71 3.95 -1.91 -10.34
C GLY A 71 4.24 -1.94 -8.84
N MET A 72 3.78 -2.98 -8.13
CA MET A 72 4.06 -3.15 -6.70
C MET A 72 5.53 -3.46 -6.40
N ASP A 73 6.21 -4.21 -7.27
CA ASP A 73 7.66 -4.44 -7.16
C ASP A 73 8.45 -3.14 -7.34
N VAL A 74 8.10 -2.33 -8.35
CA VAL A 74 8.70 -1.01 -8.57
C VAL A 74 8.42 -0.08 -7.39
N TYR A 75 7.19 -0.08 -6.86
CA TYR A 75 6.86 0.69 -5.67
C TYR A 75 7.68 0.26 -4.44
N SER A 76 7.87 -1.05 -4.24
CA SER A 76 8.72 -1.56 -3.16
C SER A 76 10.18 -1.13 -3.30
N LEU A 77 10.71 -1.08 -4.53
CA LEU A 77 12.04 -0.53 -4.80
C LEU A 77 12.11 0.95 -4.42
N LEU A 78 11.13 1.75 -4.85
CA LEU A 78 11.06 3.18 -4.51
C LEU A 78 11.01 3.40 -2.99
N ILE A 79 10.19 2.62 -2.28
CA ILE A 79 10.12 2.63 -0.82
C ILE A 79 11.45 2.25 -0.18
N GLY A 80 12.14 1.22 -0.70
CA GLY A 80 13.44 0.80 -0.21
C GLY A 80 14.52 1.89 -0.38
N VAL A 81 14.50 2.60 -1.52
CA VAL A 81 15.40 3.72 -1.79
C VAL A 81 15.10 4.90 -0.86
N ALA A 82 13.83 5.25 -0.67
CA ALA A 82 13.43 6.32 0.24
C ALA A 82 13.80 5.98 1.70
N TRP A 83 13.61 4.72 2.11
CA TRP A 83 13.89 4.27 3.47
C TRP A 83 15.39 4.21 3.79
N GLN A 84 16.25 4.09 2.76
CA GLN A 84 17.71 4.13 2.93
C GLN A 84 18.19 5.42 3.59
N LYS A 85 17.53 6.55 3.32
CA LYS A 85 17.84 7.89 3.86
C LYS A 85 17.00 8.27 5.08
N SER A 86 16.00 7.45 5.42
CA SER A 86 15.04 7.72 6.49
C SER A 86 15.55 7.21 7.85
N LYS A 87 15.26 7.98 8.91
CA LYS A 87 15.48 7.61 10.32
C LYS A 87 14.48 6.58 10.84
N MET A 88 13.40 6.33 10.10
CA MET A 88 12.35 5.39 10.51
C MET A 88 12.93 4.00 10.81
N THR A 89 12.64 3.50 12.00
CA THR A 89 13.11 2.21 12.49
C THR A 89 12.37 1.04 11.84
N LEU A 90 12.87 -0.18 12.04
CA LEU A 90 12.32 -1.39 11.42
C LEU A 90 10.87 -1.69 11.85
N LEU A 91 10.56 -1.47 13.12
CA LEU A 91 9.25 -1.79 13.71
C LEU A 91 8.07 -1.02 13.06
N PRO A 92 8.07 0.32 12.99
CA PRO A 92 7.02 1.08 12.28
C PRO A 92 7.01 0.76 10.79
N PHE A 93 8.18 0.57 10.17
CA PHE A 93 8.27 0.21 8.76
C PHE A 93 7.52 -1.09 8.46
N MET A 94 7.81 -2.18 9.19
CA MET A 94 7.21 -3.49 8.94
C MET A 94 5.71 -3.52 9.26
N SER A 95 5.34 -3.03 10.45
CA SER A 95 3.97 -3.12 10.93
C SER A 95 2.99 -2.29 10.09
N LEU A 96 3.33 -1.04 9.76
CA LEU A 96 2.47 -0.16 8.98
C LEU A 96 2.42 -0.58 7.50
N SER A 97 3.56 -0.94 6.88
CA SER A 97 3.55 -1.41 5.49
C SER A 97 2.71 -2.66 5.30
N PHE A 98 2.73 -3.61 6.24
CA PHE A 98 1.87 -4.79 6.18
C PHE A 98 0.38 -4.41 6.19
N LEU A 99 -0.04 -3.52 7.10
CA LEU A 99 -1.43 -3.09 7.19
C LEU A 99 -1.86 -2.27 5.96
N PHE A 100 -1.01 -1.36 5.47
CA PHE A 100 -1.32 -0.54 4.30
C PHE A 100 -1.40 -1.35 3.01
N ILE A 101 -0.51 -2.31 2.79
CA ILE A 101 -0.60 -3.22 1.63
C ILE A 101 -1.86 -4.07 1.72
N LYS A 102 -2.18 -4.58 2.92
CA LYS A 102 -3.37 -5.40 3.15
C LYS A 102 -4.66 -4.62 2.89
N MET A 103 -4.81 -3.44 3.48
CA MET A 103 -5.99 -2.59 3.27
C MET A 103 -6.06 -2.06 1.84
N GLY A 104 -4.94 -1.69 1.23
CA GLY A 104 -4.90 -1.28 -0.18
C GLY A 104 -5.34 -2.40 -1.12
N LEU A 105 -4.97 -3.66 -0.84
CA LEU A 105 -5.44 -4.80 -1.62
C LEU A 105 -6.94 -5.08 -1.39
N GLU A 106 -7.41 -5.03 -0.15
CA GLU A 106 -8.84 -5.18 0.17
C GLU A 106 -9.67 -4.11 -0.54
N ASP A 107 -9.26 -2.85 -0.51
CA ASP A 107 -9.96 -1.76 -1.19
C ASP A 107 -9.89 -1.92 -2.72
N ALA A 108 -8.74 -2.30 -3.27
CA ALA A 108 -8.56 -2.50 -4.71
C ALA A 108 -9.51 -3.56 -5.31
N TYR A 109 -9.84 -4.61 -4.54
CA TYR A 109 -10.67 -5.71 -5.02
C TYR A 109 -12.12 -5.68 -4.52
N SER A 110 -12.40 -5.11 -3.34
CA SER A 110 -13.72 -5.13 -2.72
C SER A 110 -14.36 -3.76 -2.49
N GLU A 111 -13.63 -2.65 -2.74
CA GLU A 111 -14.04 -1.28 -2.40
C GLU A 111 -14.46 -1.14 -0.91
N ARG A 112 -13.90 -2.01 -0.05
CA ARG A 112 -14.18 -2.07 1.37
C ARG A 112 -12.87 -2.27 2.13
N MET A 113 -12.75 -1.54 3.23
CA MET A 113 -11.67 -1.69 4.20
C MET A 113 -12.26 -2.21 5.50
N ARG A 114 -11.60 -3.19 6.11
CA ARG A 114 -12.04 -3.69 7.42
C ARG A 114 -11.73 -2.68 8.52
N THR A 115 -12.76 -2.33 9.28
CA THR A 115 -12.67 -1.39 10.41
C THR A 115 -11.60 -1.78 11.43
N PHE A 116 -11.39 -3.08 11.64
CA PHE A 116 -10.33 -3.56 12.53
C PHE A 116 -8.92 -3.15 12.05
N ASP A 117 -8.63 -3.27 10.75
CA ASP A 117 -7.33 -2.91 10.18
C ASP A 117 -7.12 -1.38 10.19
N LEU A 118 -8.19 -0.61 9.96
CA LEU A 118 -8.20 0.85 10.12
C LEU A 118 -7.96 1.29 11.57
N GLY A 119 -8.63 0.65 12.53
CA GLY A 119 -8.44 0.93 13.96
C GLY A 119 -7.02 0.60 14.42
N LEU A 120 -6.49 -0.57 14.03
CA LEU A 120 -5.14 -0.99 14.38
C LEU A 120 -4.08 -0.05 13.79
N SER A 121 -4.22 0.34 12.52
CA SER A 121 -3.30 1.30 11.90
C SER A 121 -3.38 2.70 12.53
N SER A 122 -4.56 3.14 12.96
CA SER A 122 -4.73 4.39 13.72
C SER A 122 -3.95 4.35 15.03
N VAL A 123 -4.05 3.26 15.79
CA VAL A 123 -3.34 3.07 17.06
C VAL A 123 -1.82 3.03 16.83
N LEU A 124 -1.34 2.26 15.85
CA LEU A 124 0.09 2.19 15.55
C LEU A 124 0.66 3.53 15.08
N MET A 125 -0.07 4.27 14.24
CA MET A 125 0.35 5.61 13.83
C MET A 125 0.43 6.57 15.02
N ALA A 126 -0.57 6.56 15.91
CA ALA A 126 -0.54 7.38 17.12
C ALA A 126 0.63 7.00 18.04
N LEU A 127 0.92 5.71 18.20
CA LEU A 127 2.04 5.23 19.03
C LEU A 127 3.40 5.64 18.47
N PHE A 128 3.64 5.46 17.17
CA PHE A 128 4.94 5.75 16.57
C PHE A 128 5.18 7.24 16.32
N TYR A 129 4.13 8.02 16.07
CA TYR A 129 4.25 9.44 15.69
C TYR A 129 3.67 10.39 16.75
N PHE A 130 3.47 9.93 17.99
CA PHE A 130 2.85 10.71 19.09
C PHE A 130 3.44 12.10 19.28
N GLN A 131 4.77 12.23 19.20
CA GLN A 131 5.47 13.50 19.43
C GLN A 131 5.24 14.52 18.30
N GLY A 132 4.86 14.07 17.11
CA GLY A 132 4.64 14.89 15.91
C GLY A 132 3.21 15.42 15.76
N ILE A 133 2.29 15.08 16.67
CA ILE A 133 0.84 15.37 16.52
C ILE A 133 0.44 16.78 17.01
N LYS A 134 1.40 17.71 17.20
CA LYS A 134 1.12 19.07 17.69
C LYS A 134 0.08 19.77 16.79
N GLY A 135 -1.11 20.05 17.33
CA GLY A 135 -2.21 20.74 16.66
C GLY A 135 -3.05 19.91 15.66
N LYS A 136 -2.58 18.74 15.22
CA LYS A 136 -3.28 17.89 14.24
C LYS A 136 -4.19 16.85 14.88
N TRP A 137 -3.94 16.52 16.14
CA TRP A 137 -4.58 15.40 16.83
C TRP A 137 -6.11 15.56 16.84
N LEU A 138 -6.59 16.79 17.03
CA LEU A 138 -8.03 17.07 17.03
C LEU A 138 -8.66 16.74 15.67
N ILE A 139 -8.06 17.22 14.58
CA ILE A 139 -8.56 16.97 13.21
C ILE A 139 -8.50 15.48 12.89
N SER A 140 -7.39 14.82 13.22
CA SER A 140 -7.21 13.39 12.98
C SER A 140 -8.26 12.55 13.72
N ILE A 141 -8.45 12.81 15.02
CA ILE A 141 -9.46 12.14 15.84
C ILE A 141 -10.86 12.40 15.29
N LEU A 142 -11.18 13.65 14.93
CA LEU A 142 -12.48 13.98 14.34
C LEU A 142 -12.72 13.17 13.06
N CYS A 143 -11.75 13.11 12.14
CA CYS A 143 -11.88 12.30 10.92
C CYS A 143 -12.09 10.81 11.22
N ILE A 144 -11.33 10.25 12.15
CA ILE A 144 -11.43 8.83 12.54
C ILE A 144 -12.81 8.50 13.13
N PHE A 145 -13.26 9.27 14.13
CA PHE A 145 -14.50 8.98 14.84
C PHE A 145 -15.76 9.37 14.06
N ILE A 146 -15.70 10.43 13.23
CA ILE A 146 -16.86 10.90 12.47
C ILE A 146 -17.03 10.08 11.18
N SER A 147 -15.98 9.46 10.64
CA SER A 147 -16.04 8.71 9.37
C SER A 147 -17.19 7.70 9.24
N PRO A 148 -17.57 6.90 10.26
CA PRO A 148 -18.67 5.93 10.13
C PRO A 148 -20.06 6.57 10.11
N TYR A 149 -20.15 7.86 10.49
CA TYR A 149 -21.40 8.62 10.55
C TYR A 149 -21.60 9.51 9.32
N LEU A 150 -20.53 9.82 8.59
CA LEU A 150 -20.59 10.59 7.34
C LEU A 150 -20.92 9.67 6.16
N LYS A 151 -22.20 9.35 6.01
CA LYS A 151 -22.71 8.67 4.81
C LYS A 151 -22.74 9.62 3.64
N ASN A 152 -21.60 9.79 2.97
CA ASN A 152 -21.44 10.68 1.84
C ASN A 152 -21.39 9.87 0.53
N PRO A 153 -22.21 10.17 -0.48
CA PRO A 153 -22.20 9.45 -1.76
C PRO A 153 -20.92 9.70 -2.59
N TRP A 154 -20.16 10.76 -2.30
CA TRP A 154 -19.00 11.19 -3.08
C TRP A 154 -17.67 10.68 -2.53
N ILE A 155 -17.56 10.45 -1.22
CA ILE A 155 -16.30 10.08 -0.56
C ILE A 155 -16.50 8.83 0.30
N GLY A 156 -15.57 7.88 0.22
CA GLY A 156 -15.65 6.66 1.01
C GLY A 156 -15.42 6.95 2.50
N GLU A 157 -16.18 6.29 3.37
CA GLU A 157 -15.97 6.35 4.83
C GLU A 157 -14.52 5.94 5.17
N GLY A 158 -14.00 4.91 4.49
CA GLY A 158 -12.61 4.47 4.61
C GLY A 158 -11.61 5.56 4.21
N ASP A 159 -11.88 6.33 3.15
CA ASP A 159 -10.98 7.39 2.69
C ASP A 159 -10.86 8.53 3.71
N ILE A 160 -11.98 8.90 4.36
CA ILE A 160 -11.99 9.89 5.46
C ILE A 160 -11.19 9.35 6.66
N TRP A 161 -11.36 8.08 7.01
CA TRP A 161 -10.60 7.47 8.10
C TRP A 161 -9.11 7.45 7.78
N LEU A 162 -8.73 7.10 6.55
CA LEU A 162 -7.34 7.12 6.09
C LEU A 162 -6.73 8.52 6.12
N PHE A 163 -7.51 9.54 5.76
CA PHE A 163 -7.12 10.93 5.94
C PHE A 163 -6.75 11.23 7.40
N GLY A 164 -7.58 10.79 8.35
CA GLY A 164 -7.28 10.89 9.77
C GLY A 164 -6.00 10.14 10.19
N ILE A 165 -5.81 8.90 9.73
CA ILE A 165 -4.63 8.08 10.03
C ILE A 165 -3.34 8.76 9.56
N PHE A 166 -3.30 9.23 8.31
CA PHE A 166 -2.11 9.87 7.76
C PHE A 166 -1.83 11.24 8.39
N LEU A 167 -2.84 11.98 8.84
CA LEU A 167 -2.65 13.22 9.60
C LEU A 167 -1.90 13.03 10.93
N LEU A 168 -1.90 11.82 11.49
CA LEU A 168 -1.12 11.52 12.71
C LEU A 168 0.39 11.55 12.45
N GLY A 169 0.84 11.19 11.25
CA GLY A 169 2.26 11.10 10.92
C GLY A 169 2.75 12.15 9.93
N LEU A 170 1.97 12.50 8.91
CA LEU A 170 2.40 13.43 7.87
C LEU A 170 2.45 14.87 8.40
N PRO A 171 3.50 15.65 8.08
CA PRO A 171 3.50 17.11 8.21
C PRO A 171 2.32 17.73 7.44
N LEU A 172 1.66 18.76 8.01
CA LEU A 172 0.51 19.42 7.34
C LEU A 172 0.90 20.00 5.97
N GLU A 173 2.14 20.47 5.86
CA GLU A 173 2.74 20.96 4.63
C GLU A 173 2.84 19.90 3.53
N LEU A 174 2.84 18.60 3.86
CA LEU A 174 2.87 17.53 2.85
C LEU A 174 1.47 17.00 2.50
N VAL A 175 0.42 17.40 3.21
CA VAL A 175 -0.94 16.87 3.01
C VAL A 175 -1.50 17.26 1.64
N HIS A 176 -1.28 18.49 1.19
CA HIS A 176 -1.74 18.92 -0.12
C HIS A 176 -1.00 18.18 -1.25
N LEU A 177 0.31 17.97 -1.09
CA LEU A 177 1.11 17.17 -2.03
C LEU A 177 0.63 15.73 -2.07
N TRP A 178 0.36 15.15 -0.90
CA TRP A 178 -0.17 13.79 -0.76
C TRP A 178 -1.49 13.63 -1.51
N LEU A 179 -2.48 14.47 -1.23
CA LEU A 179 -3.79 14.41 -1.88
C LEU A 179 -3.70 14.73 -3.37
N GLY A 180 -2.85 15.69 -3.77
CA GLY A 180 -2.63 16.06 -5.16
C GLY A 180 -2.03 14.90 -5.98
N ILE A 181 -0.98 14.26 -5.49
CA ILE A 181 -0.37 13.10 -6.18
C ILE A 181 -1.32 11.90 -6.16
N ALA A 182 -1.97 11.60 -5.04
CA ALA A 182 -2.90 10.46 -4.95
C ALA A 182 -4.08 10.62 -5.91
N SER A 183 -4.72 11.79 -5.93
CA SER A 183 -5.82 12.08 -6.86
C SER A 183 -5.36 12.12 -8.31
N GLY A 184 -4.19 12.69 -8.60
CA GLY A 184 -3.59 12.70 -9.92
C GLY A 184 -3.32 11.29 -10.46
N LEU A 185 -2.69 10.42 -9.67
CA LEU A 185 -2.43 9.03 -10.04
C LEU A 185 -3.73 8.22 -10.20
N GLY A 186 -4.70 8.41 -9.30
CA GLY A 186 -6.02 7.80 -9.41
C GLY A 186 -6.75 8.22 -10.69
N LEU A 187 -6.74 9.51 -11.02
CA LEU A 187 -7.36 10.03 -12.24
C LEU A 187 -6.67 9.49 -13.50
N LEU A 188 -5.33 9.50 -13.55
CA LEU A 188 -4.57 8.94 -14.67
C LEU A 188 -4.89 7.44 -14.85
N PHE A 189 -5.00 6.69 -13.76
CA PHE A 189 -5.40 5.29 -13.80
C PHE A 189 -6.83 5.09 -14.29
N SER A 190 -7.79 5.92 -13.83
CA SER A 190 -9.17 5.92 -14.31
C SER A 190 -9.25 6.19 -15.81
N MET A 191 -8.49 7.17 -16.31
CA MET A 191 -8.41 7.50 -17.74
C MET A 191 -7.79 6.36 -18.56
N ALA A 192 -6.66 5.80 -18.10
CA ALA A 192 -5.97 4.70 -18.78
C ALA A 192 -6.83 3.42 -18.85
N THR A 193 -7.59 3.13 -17.80
CA THR A 193 -8.47 1.94 -17.73
C THR A 193 -9.88 2.19 -18.22
N LYS A 194 -10.24 3.45 -18.54
CA LYS A 194 -11.59 3.91 -18.88
C LYS A 194 -12.65 3.54 -17.83
N LYS A 195 -12.24 3.31 -16.58
CA LYS A 195 -13.13 2.98 -15.47
C LYS A 195 -13.69 4.25 -14.85
N LYS A 196 -15.02 4.36 -14.82
CA LYS A 196 -15.73 5.51 -14.23
C LYS A 196 -15.67 5.54 -12.70
N ARG A 197 -15.54 4.38 -12.07
CA ARG A 197 -15.42 4.22 -10.62
C ARG A 197 -14.17 3.40 -10.33
N ILE A 198 -13.31 3.92 -9.46
CA ILE A 198 -12.11 3.25 -9.00
C ILE A 198 -12.03 3.37 -7.47
N PRO A 199 -11.49 2.36 -6.77
CA PRO A 199 -11.15 2.49 -5.36
C PRO A 199 -10.01 3.50 -5.20
N PHE A 200 -10.22 4.50 -4.33
CA PHE A 200 -9.25 5.57 -4.13
C PHE A 200 -8.21 5.25 -3.04
N GLY A 201 -8.56 4.38 -2.09
CA GLY A 201 -7.72 3.96 -0.97
C GLY A 201 -6.31 3.50 -1.36
N PRO A 202 -6.11 2.66 -2.40
CA PRO A 202 -4.78 2.24 -2.82
C PRO A 202 -3.86 3.42 -3.12
N TRP A 203 -4.37 4.45 -3.79
CA TRP A 203 -3.59 5.64 -4.14
C TRP A 203 -3.24 6.46 -2.91
N LEU A 204 -4.18 6.61 -1.97
CA LEU A 204 -3.93 7.24 -0.68
C LEU A 204 -2.83 6.51 0.11
N PHE A 205 -2.87 5.18 0.19
CA PHE A 205 -1.85 4.37 0.86
C PHE A 205 -0.49 4.46 0.20
N LEU A 206 -0.42 4.29 -1.13
CA LEU A 206 0.85 4.28 -1.86
C LEU A 206 1.58 5.62 -1.71
N VAL A 207 0.87 6.73 -1.91
CA VAL A 207 1.50 8.05 -1.82
C VAL A 207 1.74 8.44 -0.36
N GLY A 208 0.78 8.17 0.52
CA GLY A 208 0.85 8.55 1.93
C GLY A 208 1.99 7.84 2.65
N TRP A 209 2.15 6.54 2.40
CA TRP A 209 3.25 5.77 2.96
C TRP A 209 4.60 6.29 2.44
N LEU A 210 4.74 6.47 1.12
CA LEU A 210 5.99 7.00 0.54
C LEU A 210 6.38 8.36 1.13
N LEU A 211 5.43 9.30 1.23
CA LEU A 211 5.68 10.63 1.79
C LEU A 211 6.01 10.58 3.28
N LEU A 212 5.43 9.65 4.05
CA LEU A 212 5.79 9.46 5.45
C LEU A 212 7.25 9.04 5.59
N ILE A 213 7.73 8.11 4.75
CA ILE A 213 9.14 7.69 4.74
C ILE A 213 10.06 8.84 4.36
N ILE A 214 9.67 9.63 3.35
CA ILE A 214 10.43 10.79 2.89
C ILE A 214 10.48 11.88 3.97
N GLY A 215 9.37 12.12 4.68
CA GLY A 215 9.31 13.09 5.78
C GLY A 215 10.23 12.74 6.95
N GLU A 216 10.63 11.47 7.08
CA GLU A 216 11.58 10.96 8.08
C GLU A 216 13.05 10.98 7.59
N GLN A 217 13.33 11.57 6.42
CA GLN A 217 14.70 11.73 5.93
C GLN A 217 15.45 12.85 6.68
N CYS A 218 16.77 12.71 6.79
CA CYS A 218 17.65 13.74 7.34
C CYS A 218 18.03 14.78 6.30
#